data_AF-A0A7S2JUQ1-F1
#
_entry.id   AF-A0A7S2JUQ1-F1
#
_cell.length_a   1.000
_cell.length_b   1.000
_cell.length_c   1.000
_cell.angle_alpha   90.00
_cell.angle_beta   90.00
_cell.angle_gamma   90.00
#
_symmetry.space_group_name_H-M   'P 1'
#
loop_
_entity.id
_entity.type
_entity.pdbx_description
1 polymer ?
#
loop_
_entity_poly.entity_id
_entity_poly.type
_entity_poly.pdbx_seq_one_letter_code
_entity_poly.pdbx_strand_id
1 'polypeptide(L)'
;FILPHYEIQKLTAANVGDLAFLLVLLVRLYSGWGYIGARLQSKVVEFEETGWYDGDFEYKTKEETARDLFLYRSEVQPVEQRIKLVTLVTGALLVLGCVGFNASLKAKPMFNEYDPELLKVLQADDKLAGVAQKQAQLSGRPTYCESRYYRAVANGGQGCN
;
A
#
# COMPACT_ATOMS: atom_id res chain seq x y z
N PHE A 1 2.68 -19.77 8.16
CA PHE A 1 3.50 -19.64 6.93
C PHE A 1 4.43 -18.45 7.10
N ILE A 2 5.60 -18.66 7.69
CA ILE A 2 6.67 -17.65 7.70
C ILE A 2 7.58 -18.07 6.54
N LEU A 3 7.66 -17.27 5.48
CA LEU A 3 8.58 -17.50 4.38
C LEU A 3 9.90 -16.78 4.72
N PRO A 4 10.89 -17.45 5.31
CA PRO A 4 12.18 -16.82 5.55
C PRO A 4 12.80 -16.39 4.19
N HIS A 5 13.60 -15.33 4.19
CA HIS A 5 14.33 -14.80 3.02
C HIS A 5 13.52 -14.00 1.98
N TYR A 6 12.24 -13.69 2.27
CA TYR A 6 11.41 -12.78 1.46
C TYR A 6 11.06 -11.45 2.15
N GLU A 7 11.89 -11.02 3.11
CA GLU A 7 11.52 -9.89 3.99
C GLU A 7 11.35 -8.57 3.24
N ILE A 8 12.14 -8.34 2.18
CA ILE A 8 12.02 -7.13 1.35
C ILE A 8 10.73 -7.16 0.55
N GLN A 9 10.35 -8.31 -0.05
CA GLN A 9 9.08 -8.43 -0.77
C GLN A 9 7.89 -8.21 0.15
N LYS A 10 7.92 -8.75 1.38
CA LYS A 10 6.84 -8.57 2.36
C LYS A 10 6.71 -7.10 2.78
N LEU A 11 7.83 -6.46 3.11
CA LEU A 11 7.85 -5.07 3.54
C LEU A 11 7.37 -4.14 2.43
N THR A 12 7.83 -4.35 1.20
CA THR A 12 7.40 -3.54 0.05
C THR A 12 5.93 -3.79 -0.31
N ALA A 13 5.45 -5.03 -0.25
CA ALA A 13 4.02 -5.34 -0.43
C ALA A 13 3.14 -4.68 0.64
N ALA A 14 3.54 -4.75 1.91
CA ALA A 14 2.80 -4.14 3.02
C ALA A 14 2.72 -2.62 2.86
N ASN A 15 3.83 -1.96 2.53
CA ASN A 15 3.86 -0.51 2.29
C ASN A 15 2.96 -0.10 1.12
N VAL A 16 2.97 -0.85 0.01
CA VAL A 16 2.08 -0.57 -1.13
C VAL A 16 0.61 -0.70 -0.73
N GLY A 17 0.26 -1.74 0.03
CA GLY A 17 -1.10 -1.95 0.52
C GLY A 17 -1.60 -0.84 1.44
N ASP A 18 -0.78 -0.44 2.42
CA ASP A 18 -1.11 0.62 3.38
C ASP A 18 -1.27 1.98 2.68
N LEU A 19 -0.31 2.37 1.86
CA LEU A 19 -0.36 3.62 1.10
C LEU A 19 -1.55 3.67 0.14
N ALA A 20 -1.91 2.56 -0.49
CA ALA A 20 -3.07 2.49 -1.37
C ALA A 20 -4.38 2.72 -0.60
N PHE A 21 -4.53 2.09 0.57
CA PHE A 21 -5.70 2.27 1.41
C PHE A 21 -5.81 3.71 1.93
N LEU A 22 -4.70 4.26 2.45
CA LEU A 22 -4.64 5.65 2.90
C LEU A 22 -4.97 6.64 1.78
N LEU A 23 -4.49 6.38 0.55
CA LEU A 23 -4.78 7.24 -0.60
C LEU A 23 -6.28 7.33 -0.89
N VAL A 24 -7.01 6.21 -0.81
CA VAL A 24 -8.48 6.20 -1.02
C VAL A 24 -9.19 7.07 0.02
N LEU A 25 -8.81 6.97 1.29
CA LEU A 25 -9.38 7.80 2.36
C LEU A 25 -9.08 9.29 2.16
N LEU A 26 -7.84 9.61 1.74
CA LEU A 26 -7.43 10.99 1.45
C LEU A 26 -8.18 11.57 0.26
N VAL A 27 -8.42 10.79 -0.80
CA VAL A 27 -9.23 11.22 -1.95
C VAL A 27 -10.67 11.51 -1.52
N ARG A 28 -11.28 10.63 -0.69
CA ARG A 28 -12.63 10.84 -0.14
C ARG A 28 -12.74 12.08 0.75
N LEU A 29 -11.69 12.36 1.52
CA LEU A 29 -11.61 13.54 2.36
C LEU A 29 -11.46 14.80 1.50
N TYR A 30 -10.55 14.78 0.52
CA TYR A 30 -10.34 15.87 -0.43
C TYR A 30 -11.61 16.21 -1.21
N SER A 31 -12.34 15.20 -1.69
CA SER A 31 -13.61 15.43 -2.40
C SER A 31 -14.67 16.06 -1.50
N GLY A 32 -14.73 15.66 -0.22
CA GLY A 32 -15.65 16.24 0.77
C GLY A 32 -15.35 17.72 1.04
N TRP A 33 -14.09 18.06 1.29
CA TRP A 33 -13.68 19.45 1.49
C TRP A 33 -13.83 20.30 0.23
N GLY A 34 -13.55 19.72 -0.95
CA GLY A 34 -13.77 20.37 -2.24
C GLY A 34 -15.25 20.69 -2.48
N TYR A 35 -16.16 19.80 -2.10
CA TYR A 35 -17.61 20.07 -2.16
C TYR A 35 -18.03 21.24 -1.26
N ILE A 36 -17.55 21.27 -0.01
CA ILE A 36 -17.81 22.39 0.91
C ILE A 36 -17.28 23.71 0.32
N GLY A 37 -16.05 23.70 -0.21
CA GLY A 37 -15.45 24.85 -0.86
C GLY A 37 -16.27 25.35 -2.06
N ALA A 38 -16.71 24.44 -2.93
CA ALA A 38 -17.56 24.76 -4.07
C ALA A 38 -18.91 25.37 -3.63
N ARG A 39 -19.50 24.88 -2.53
CA ARG A 39 -20.78 25.39 -2.02
C ARG A 39 -20.68 26.81 -1.45
N LEU A 40 -19.59 27.13 -0.76
CA LEU A 40 -19.33 28.49 -0.27
C LEU A 40 -19.09 29.48 -1.42
N GLN A 41 -18.43 29.04 -2.48
CA GLN A 41 -18.16 29.88 -3.65
C GLN A 41 -19.35 30.00 -4.62
N SER A 42 -20.34 29.12 -4.51
CA SER A 42 -21.56 29.17 -5.32
C SER A 42 -22.32 30.48 -5.06
N LYS A 43 -22.78 31.10 -6.16
CA LYS A 43 -23.66 32.28 -6.13
C LYS A 43 -25.11 31.94 -5.84
N VAL A 44 -25.46 30.66 -5.94
CA VAL A 44 -26.83 30.17 -5.85
C VAL A 44 -26.92 29.12 -4.75
N VAL A 45 -28.02 29.16 -4.01
CA VAL A 45 -28.37 28.16 -3.01
C VAL A 45 -29.49 27.31 -3.58
N GLU A 46 -29.20 26.02 -3.70
CA GLU A 46 -30.19 24.96 -3.92
C GLU A 46 -30.84 24.60 -2.58
N PHE A 47 -32.17 24.56 -2.53
CA PHE A 47 -32.90 24.09 -1.35
C PHE A 47 -33.04 22.56 -1.37
N GLU A 48 -32.41 21.87 -0.43
CA GLU A 48 -32.37 20.39 -0.33
C GLU A 48 -33.36 19.81 0.73
N GLU A 49 -34.59 20.34 0.82
CA GLU A 49 -35.77 19.93 1.68
C GLU A 49 -35.88 20.53 3.11
N THR A 50 -37.05 20.83 3.71
CA THR A 50 -38.48 20.57 3.42
C THR A 50 -39.31 21.88 3.43
N GLY A 51 -40.03 22.20 2.33
CA GLY A 51 -40.89 23.38 2.23
C GLY A 51 -41.51 23.55 0.84
N TRP A 52 -42.19 24.67 0.58
CA TRP A 52 -42.87 24.95 -0.70
C TRP A 52 -41.90 25.24 -1.88
N TYR A 53 -40.59 25.35 -1.60
CA TYR A 53 -39.53 25.77 -2.53
C TYR A 53 -38.49 24.66 -2.77
N ASP A 54 -38.96 23.40 -2.81
CA ASP A 54 -38.10 22.26 -3.11
C ASP A 54 -37.50 22.37 -4.53
N GLY A 55 -36.18 22.17 -4.64
CA GLY A 55 -35.46 22.25 -5.91
C GLY A 55 -35.37 23.65 -6.55
N ASP A 56 -35.80 24.70 -5.87
CA ASP A 56 -35.67 26.07 -6.37
C ASP A 56 -34.24 26.61 -6.16
N PHE A 57 -33.84 27.55 -7.00
CA PHE A 57 -32.52 28.14 -7.04
C PHE A 57 -32.60 29.62 -6.70
N GLU A 58 -32.15 29.99 -5.49
CA GLU A 58 -32.13 31.39 -5.06
C GLU A 58 -30.71 31.98 -5.08
N TYR A 59 -30.58 33.21 -5.57
CA TYR A 59 -29.32 33.93 -5.61
C TYR A 59 -28.97 34.50 -4.23
N LYS A 60 -27.75 34.24 -3.77
CA LYS A 60 -27.23 34.84 -2.53
C LYS A 60 -27.14 36.35 -2.67
N THR A 61 -27.46 37.06 -1.59
CA THR A 61 -27.21 38.49 -1.48
C THR A 61 -25.71 38.79 -1.51
N LYS A 62 -25.34 40.07 -1.70
CA LYS A 62 -23.93 40.49 -1.75
C LYS A 62 -23.24 40.27 -0.40
N GLU A 63 -23.98 40.48 0.68
CA GLU A 63 -23.54 40.34 2.06
C GLU A 63 -23.25 38.85 2.39
N GLU A 64 -24.16 37.96 2.01
CA GLU A 64 -23.98 36.50 2.19
C GLU A 64 -22.80 35.99 1.36
N THR A 65 -22.69 36.42 0.11
CA THR A 65 -21.56 36.03 -0.76
C THR A 65 -20.24 36.50 -0.16
N ALA A 66 -20.17 37.73 0.36
CA ALA A 66 -18.96 38.26 0.99
C ALA A 66 -18.58 37.46 2.24
N ARG A 67 -19.57 37.10 3.08
CA ARG A 67 -19.36 36.26 4.26
C ARG A 67 -18.84 34.87 3.89
N ASP A 68 -19.46 34.22 2.91
CA ASP A 68 -19.09 32.87 2.50
C ASP A 68 -17.69 32.82 1.87
N LEU A 69 -17.34 33.82 1.06
CA LEU A 69 -16.00 33.96 0.49
C LEU A 69 -14.94 34.26 1.56
N PHE A 70 -15.29 35.02 2.60
CA PHE A 70 -14.40 35.26 3.73
C PHE A 70 -14.15 33.96 4.50
N LEU A 71 -15.19 33.18 4.80
CA LEU A 71 -15.08 31.87 5.44
C LEU A 71 -14.29 30.87 4.59
N TYR A 72 -14.51 30.86 3.27
CA TYR A 72 -13.74 30.02 2.37
C TYR A 72 -12.25 30.32 2.45
N ARG A 73 -11.86 31.60 2.35
CA ARG A 73 -10.44 31.99 2.32
C ARG A 73 -9.74 31.81 3.67
N SER A 74 -10.44 32.01 4.77
CA SER A 74 -9.87 31.94 6.13
C SER A 74 -9.79 30.50 6.65
N GLU A 75 -10.84 29.71 6.46
CA GLU A 75 -10.98 28.39 7.11
C GLU A 75 -10.84 27.23 6.13
N VAL A 76 -11.54 27.27 5.00
CA VAL A 76 -11.69 26.09 4.11
C VAL A 76 -10.51 25.91 3.17
N GLN A 77 -10.11 26.98 2.47
CA GLN A 77 -9.02 26.99 1.50
C GLN A 77 -7.69 26.44 2.07
N PRO A 78 -7.20 26.85 3.26
CA PRO A 78 -5.96 26.31 3.78
C PRO A 78 -6.06 24.81 4.12
N VAL A 79 -7.21 24.34 4.57
CA VAL A 79 -7.45 22.91 4.86
C VAL A 79 -7.48 22.10 3.56
N GLU A 80 -8.21 22.56 2.55
CA GLU A 80 -8.27 21.95 1.22
C GLU A 80 -6.88 21.81 0.59
N GLN A 81 -6.07 22.88 0.66
CA GLN A 81 -4.71 22.88 0.14
C GLN A 81 -3.78 21.89 0.86
N ARG A 82 -3.88 21.79 2.20
CA ARG A 82 -3.10 20.82 2.99
C ARG A 82 -3.47 19.39 2.62
N ILE A 83 -4.77 19.09 2.52
CA ILE A 83 -5.23 17.75 2.12
C ILE A 83 -4.77 17.44 0.70
N LYS A 84 -4.90 18.39 -0.25
CA LYS A 84 -4.40 18.21 -1.62
C LYS A 84 -2.92 17.86 -1.66
N LEU A 85 -2.10 18.59 -0.90
CA LEU A 85 -0.66 18.34 -0.84
C LEU A 85 -0.37 16.93 -0.29
N VAL A 86 -0.99 16.56 0.84
CA VAL A 86 -0.79 15.24 1.46
C VAL A 86 -1.27 14.12 0.53
N THR A 87 -2.39 14.28 -0.16
CA THR A 87 -2.89 13.32 -1.17
C THR A 87 -1.89 13.15 -2.31
N LEU A 88 -1.36 14.25 -2.86
CA LEU A 88 -0.37 14.19 -3.95
C LEU A 88 0.94 13.53 -3.51
N VAL A 89 1.45 13.88 -2.33
CA VAL A 89 2.67 13.28 -1.77
C VAL A 89 2.47 11.77 -1.53
N THR A 90 1.33 11.39 -0.93
CA THR A 90 1.00 9.98 -0.70
C THR A 90 0.86 9.22 -2.01
N GLY A 91 0.23 9.81 -3.03
CA GLY A 91 0.14 9.24 -4.37
C GLY A 91 1.51 9.04 -5.03
N ALA A 92 2.41 10.03 -4.91
CA ALA A 92 3.78 9.91 -5.41
C ALA A 92 4.56 8.81 -4.69
N LEU A 93 4.44 8.73 -3.35
CA LEU A 93 5.06 7.66 -2.56
C LEU A 93 4.51 6.28 -2.92
N LEU A 94 3.21 6.17 -3.19
CA LEU A 94 2.61 4.91 -3.64
C LEU A 94 3.20 4.46 -4.99
N VAL A 95 3.33 5.37 -5.95
CA VAL A 95 3.95 5.06 -7.26
C VAL A 95 5.39 4.59 -7.09
N LEU A 96 6.17 5.27 -6.25
CA LEU A 96 7.53 4.85 -5.91
C LEU A 96 7.54 3.48 -5.22
N GLY A 97 6.60 3.23 -4.32
CA GLY A 97 6.40 1.94 -3.66
C GLY A 97 6.10 0.81 -4.65
N CYS A 98 5.22 1.05 -5.63
CA CYS A 98 4.90 0.08 -6.68
C CYS A 98 6.12 -0.25 -7.56
N VAL A 99 6.92 0.76 -7.91
CA VAL A 99 8.18 0.56 -8.66
C VAL A 99 9.16 -0.25 -7.83
N GLY A 100 9.33 0.10 -6.54
CA GLY A 100 10.18 -0.64 -5.61
C GLY A 100 9.73 -2.09 -5.41
N PHE A 101 8.42 -2.32 -5.29
CA PHE A 101 7.84 -3.67 -5.19
C PHE A 101 8.10 -4.47 -6.48
N ASN A 102 7.88 -3.88 -7.66
CA ASN A 102 8.19 -4.53 -8.94
C ASN A 102 9.68 -4.91 -9.05
N ALA A 103 10.58 -4.02 -8.63
CA ALA A 103 12.01 -4.31 -8.58
C ALA A 103 12.32 -5.44 -7.58
N SER A 104 11.68 -5.43 -6.41
CA SER A 104 11.83 -6.48 -5.39
C SER A 104 11.33 -7.85 -5.85
N LEU A 105 10.34 -7.91 -6.74
CA LEU A 105 9.86 -9.16 -7.34
C LEU A 105 10.84 -9.72 -8.38
N LYS A 106 11.59 -8.87 -9.08
CA LYS A 106 12.64 -9.29 -10.03
C LYS A 106 13.89 -9.81 -9.32
N ALA A 107 14.15 -9.35 -8.10
CA ALA A 107 15.21 -9.87 -7.27
C ALA A 107 14.88 -11.31 -6.85
N LYS A 108 15.57 -12.30 -7.43
CA LYS A 108 15.51 -13.68 -6.95
C LYS A 108 16.11 -13.73 -5.54
N PRO A 109 15.42 -14.31 -4.54
CA PRO A 109 16.04 -14.54 -3.24
C PRO A 109 17.20 -15.52 -3.40
N MET A 110 18.21 -15.39 -2.53
CA MET A 110 19.40 -16.26 -2.55
C MET A 110 19.06 -17.74 -2.31
N PHE A 111 17.91 -18.01 -1.67
CA PHE A 111 17.37 -19.34 -1.45
C PHE A 111 15.87 -19.32 -1.79
N ASN A 112 15.50 -19.90 -2.93
CA ASN A 112 14.09 -20.15 -3.26
C ASN A 112 13.81 -21.61 -2.97
N GLU A 113 13.30 -21.90 -1.78
CA GLU A 113 12.99 -23.28 -1.43
C GLU A 113 12.08 -23.88 -2.50
N TYR A 114 11.04 -23.21 -3.00
CA TYR A 114 10.11 -23.78 -3.98
C TYR A 114 10.64 -23.92 -5.43
N ASP A 115 11.91 -23.65 -5.70
CA ASP A 115 12.49 -23.82 -7.04
C ASP A 115 12.86 -25.30 -7.30
N PRO A 116 12.21 -25.99 -8.27
CA PRO A 116 12.48 -27.40 -8.54
C PRO A 116 13.93 -27.66 -9.01
N GLU A 117 14.66 -26.64 -9.45
CA GLU A 117 16.07 -26.75 -9.84
C GLU A 117 17.04 -26.54 -8.69
N LEU A 118 16.56 -26.10 -7.51
CA LEU A 118 17.42 -25.79 -6.35
C LEU A 118 18.33 -26.97 -5.97
N LEU A 119 17.79 -28.19 -5.98
CA LEU A 119 18.57 -29.39 -5.65
C LEU A 119 19.72 -29.64 -6.64
N LYS A 120 19.52 -29.33 -7.92
CA LYS A 120 20.58 -29.45 -8.95
C LYS A 120 21.65 -28.40 -8.73
N VAL A 121 21.25 -27.16 -8.40
CA VAL A 121 22.19 -26.07 -8.12
C VAL A 121 22.99 -26.35 -6.84
N LEU A 122 22.36 -26.86 -5.79
CA LEU A 122 23.02 -27.25 -4.53
C LEU A 122 24.05 -28.38 -4.72
N GLN A 123 23.79 -29.30 -5.65
CA GLN A 123 24.76 -30.36 -5.98
C GLN A 123 25.96 -29.84 -6.79
N ALA A 124 25.79 -28.76 -7.55
CA ALA A 124 26.81 -28.22 -8.44
C ALA A 124 27.62 -27.07 -7.84
N ASP A 125 27.08 -26.32 -6.87
CA ASP A 125 27.71 -25.15 -6.28
C ASP A 125 28.04 -25.35 -4.78
N ASP A 126 29.31 -25.62 -4.50
CA ASP A 126 29.84 -25.82 -3.14
C ASP A 126 29.66 -24.60 -2.23
N LYS A 127 29.64 -23.38 -2.78
CA LYS A 127 29.44 -22.16 -1.97
C LYS A 127 28.01 -22.09 -1.46
N LEU A 128 27.05 -22.45 -2.31
CA LEU A 128 25.64 -22.49 -1.96
C LEU A 128 25.36 -23.62 -0.96
N ALA A 129 25.95 -24.79 -1.19
CA ALA A 129 25.89 -25.92 -0.27
C ALA A 129 26.46 -25.56 1.12
N GLY A 130 27.58 -24.83 1.17
CA GLY A 130 28.18 -24.36 2.41
C GLY A 130 27.32 -23.37 3.20
N VAL A 131 26.55 -22.51 2.53
CA VAL A 131 25.59 -21.59 3.18
C VAL A 131 24.39 -22.37 3.72
N ALA A 132 23.84 -23.30 2.92
CA ALA A 132 22.73 -24.16 3.34
C ALA A 132 23.12 -25.03 4.56
N GLN A 133 24.36 -25.52 4.60
CA GLN A 133 24.88 -26.29 5.74
C GLN A 133 25.05 -25.44 7.00
N LYS A 134 25.52 -24.19 6.88
CA LYS A 134 25.57 -23.25 8.01
C LYS A 134 24.19 -22.94 8.57
N GLN A 135 23.18 -22.80 7.71
CA GLN A 135 21.79 -22.64 8.15
C GLN A 135 21.23 -23.89 8.84
N ALA A 136 21.52 -25.08 8.32
CA ALA A 136 21.14 -26.34 8.94
C ALA A 136 21.78 -26.51 10.35
N GLN A 137 22.99 -26.00 10.55
CA GLN A 137 23.66 -26.02 11.86
C GLN A 137 22.95 -25.16 12.91
N LEU A 138 22.31 -24.05 12.50
CA LEU A 138 21.56 -23.17 13.41
C LEU A 138 20.26 -23.83 13.90
N SER A 139 19.57 -24.55 13.02
CA SER A 139 18.31 -25.25 13.34
C SER A 139 18.51 -26.67 13.87
N GLY A 140 19.73 -27.21 13.82
CA GLY A 140 20.06 -28.58 14.21
C GLY A 140 19.51 -29.65 13.25
N ARG A 141 18.94 -29.24 12.11
CA ARG A 141 18.31 -30.12 11.12
C ARG A 141 18.58 -29.63 9.69
N PRO A 142 18.64 -30.52 8.69
CA PRO A 142 18.81 -30.12 7.29
C PRO A 142 17.73 -29.13 6.81
N THR A 143 18.11 -28.19 5.94
CA THR A 143 17.20 -27.17 5.41
C THR A 143 16.03 -27.75 4.62
N TYR A 144 16.21 -28.90 3.95
CA TYR A 144 15.14 -29.59 3.22
C TYR A 144 14.04 -30.18 4.12
N CYS A 145 14.22 -30.19 5.43
CA CYS A 145 13.23 -30.68 6.39
C CYS A 145 12.08 -29.69 6.62
N GLU A 146 12.25 -28.41 6.26
CA GLU A 146 11.26 -27.35 6.48
C GLU A 146 10.05 -27.49 5.55
N SER A 147 10.24 -27.94 4.31
CA SER A 147 9.12 -28.23 3.40
C SER A 147 8.81 -29.72 3.25
N ARG A 148 7.50 -30.00 3.16
CA ARG A 148 7.00 -31.36 2.88
C ARG A 148 7.49 -31.90 1.53
N TYR A 149 7.65 -31.01 0.54
CA TYR A 149 8.08 -31.40 -0.80
C TYR A 149 9.54 -31.88 -0.81
N TYR A 150 10.49 -31.08 -0.32
CA TYR A 150 11.90 -31.49 -0.31
C TYR A 150 12.16 -32.66 0.62
N ARG A 151 11.42 -32.76 1.72
CA ARG A 151 11.45 -33.95 2.59
C ARG A 151 11.02 -35.22 1.86
N ALA A 152 10.01 -35.15 1.00
CA ALA A 152 9.56 -36.28 0.20
C ALA A 152 10.58 -36.67 -0.89
N VAL A 153 11.17 -35.66 -1.55
CA VAL A 153 12.22 -35.87 -2.58
C VAL A 153 13.50 -36.45 -1.96
N ALA A 154 13.85 -36.06 -0.73
CA ALA A 154 15.01 -36.55 0.01
C ALA A 154 14.73 -37.89 0.74
N ASN A 155 14.08 -38.86 0.08
CA ASN A 155 13.81 -40.20 0.60
C ASN A 155 13.09 -40.23 1.97
N GLY A 156 12.09 -39.36 2.14
CA GLY A 156 11.22 -39.37 3.33
C GLY A 156 11.75 -38.63 4.56
N GLY A 157 12.83 -37.86 4.42
CA GLY A 157 13.30 -36.95 5.47
C GLY A 157 14.32 -37.54 6.44
N GLN A 158 15.33 -38.24 5.92
CA GLN A 158 16.44 -38.74 6.76
C GLN A 158 17.10 -37.58 7.52
N GLY A 159 17.28 -37.69 8.83
CA GLY A 159 17.90 -36.61 9.62
C GLY A 159 16.99 -35.41 9.92
N CYS A 160 15.68 -35.50 9.66
CA CYS A 160 14.69 -34.49 10.06
C CYS A 160 14.08 -34.71 11.47
N ASN A 161 14.60 -35.69 12.23
CA ASN A 161 14.14 -36.02 13.59
C ASN A 161 14.81 -35.15 14.65
#